data_AF-A0A1R3V6C7-F1
#
_entry.id   AF-A0A1R3V6C7-F1
#
_cell.length_a   1.000
_cell.length_b   1.000
_cell.length_c   1.000
_cell.angle_alpha   90.00
_cell.angle_beta   90.00
_cell.angle_gamma   90.00
#
_symmetry.space_group_name_H-M   'P 1'
#
loop_
_entity.id
_entity.type
_entity.pdbx_description
1 polymer ?
#
loop_
_entity_poly.entity_id
_entity_poly.type
_entity_poly.pdbx_seq_one_letter_code
_entity_poly.pdbx_strand_id
1 'polypeptide(L)'
;MSGFFITFEGGEGAGKSTQIERLASKMRAKQYDVLVTREPGGSPGAEAVRHVLLSGAAEPFGPRMEALLFAAARSDHVEQVIRPAVERGSIVLCDRFMDSSRVYQGVTGGLDPAFMGALEKVAINGMVPDMTLIFDIDPAEGLRRATARRGTDAGADRFEKETLDIHQRRREAFLAIAAAEPERCIVVDASADPDTVENVVTGAVFAALETMTPRHRKQAPG
;
A
#
# COMPACT_ATOMS: atom_id res chain seq x y z
N MET A 1 12.83 -18.69 -9.64
CA MET A 1 11.35 -18.52 -9.57
C MET A 1 11.07 -17.03 -9.58
N SER A 2 9.96 -16.58 -10.19
CA SER A 2 9.56 -15.17 -10.09
C SER A 2 9.14 -14.87 -8.65
N GLY A 3 9.44 -13.67 -8.17
CA GLY A 3 9.03 -13.21 -6.84
C GLY A 3 7.53 -13.00 -6.73
N PHE A 4 7.09 -12.55 -5.56
CA PHE A 4 5.68 -12.30 -5.25
C PHE A 4 5.53 -10.93 -4.59
N PHE A 5 4.68 -10.07 -5.15
CA PHE A 5 4.50 -8.70 -4.68
C PHE A 5 3.16 -8.57 -3.95
N ILE A 6 3.24 -8.31 -2.64
CA ILE A 6 2.10 -8.16 -1.74
C ILE A 6 2.04 -6.73 -1.24
N THR A 7 0.85 -6.12 -1.31
CA THR A 7 0.59 -4.78 -0.78
C THR A 7 -0.40 -4.83 0.37
N PHE A 8 -0.23 -3.92 1.32
CA PHE A 8 -1.06 -3.78 2.50
C PHE A 8 -1.73 -2.41 2.44
N GLU A 9 -3.05 -2.41 2.38
CA GLU A 9 -3.87 -1.22 2.15
C GLU A 9 -4.93 -1.07 3.22
N GLY A 10 -5.50 0.12 3.33
CA GLY A 10 -6.51 0.45 4.35
C GLY A 10 -6.24 1.77 5.07
N GLY A 11 -7.19 2.15 5.92
CA GLY A 11 -7.18 3.40 6.67
C GLY A 11 -6.05 3.54 7.69
N GLU A 12 -5.99 4.70 8.34
CA GLU A 12 -5.01 4.98 9.39
C GLU A 12 -5.27 4.13 10.64
N GLY A 13 -4.19 3.67 11.28
CA GLY A 13 -4.28 2.82 12.48
C GLY A 13 -4.88 1.43 12.27
N ALA A 14 -5.06 0.98 11.03
CA ALA A 14 -5.59 -0.35 10.72
C ALA A 14 -4.63 -1.52 11.04
N GLY A 15 -3.41 -1.26 11.51
CA GLY A 15 -2.46 -2.31 11.93
C GLY A 15 -1.60 -2.92 10.83
N LYS A 16 -1.59 -2.32 9.62
CA LYS A 16 -0.80 -2.77 8.46
C LYS A 16 0.67 -3.04 8.80
N SER A 17 1.38 -2.04 9.32
CA SER A 17 2.82 -2.14 9.60
C SER A 17 3.14 -3.25 10.62
N THR A 18 2.29 -3.43 11.63
CA THR A 18 2.41 -4.54 12.59
C THR A 18 2.31 -5.91 11.92
N GLN A 19 1.33 -6.08 11.02
CA GLN A 19 1.15 -7.36 10.32
C GLN A 19 2.22 -7.62 9.26
N ILE A 20 2.74 -6.58 8.62
CA ILE A 20 3.89 -6.68 7.71
C ILE A 20 5.11 -7.24 8.46
N GLU A 21 5.43 -6.70 9.64
CA GLU A 21 6.58 -7.14 10.45
C GLU A 21 6.42 -8.59 10.95
N ARG A 22 5.22 -8.94 11.42
CA ARG A 22 4.87 -10.30 11.87
C ARG A 22 4.98 -11.31 10.72
N LEU A 23 4.38 -11.01 9.58
CA LEU A 23 4.46 -11.85 8.38
C LEU A 23 5.90 -12.01 7.89
N ALA A 24 6.65 -10.90 7.79
CA ALA A 24 8.04 -10.92 7.36
C ALA A 24 8.90 -11.82 8.26
N SER A 25 8.67 -11.76 9.58
CA SER A 25 9.37 -12.60 10.55
C SER A 25 9.06 -14.09 10.35
N LYS A 26 7.79 -14.46 10.17
CA LYS A 26 7.40 -15.86 9.88
C LYS A 26 7.97 -16.37 8.56
N MET A 27 7.93 -15.55 7.52
CA MET A 27 8.46 -15.92 6.20
C MET A 27 9.99 -16.11 6.26
N ARG A 28 10.72 -15.21 6.93
CA ARG A 28 12.18 -15.36 7.10
C ARG A 28 12.53 -16.59 7.93
N ALA A 29 11.75 -16.93 8.95
CA ALA A 29 11.91 -18.17 9.70
C ALA A 29 11.71 -19.44 8.84
N LYS A 30 10.93 -19.31 7.76
CA LYS A 30 10.76 -20.34 6.71
C LYS A 30 11.73 -20.18 5.53
N GLN A 31 12.78 -19.37 5.69
CA GLN A 31 13.85 -19.15 4.70
C GLN A 31 13.41 -18.51 3.37
N TYR A 32 12.26 -17.84 3.33
CA TYR A 32 11.93 -16.99 2.19
C TYR A 32 12.81 -15.74 2.17
N ASP A 33 13.21 -15.30 0.97
CA ASP A 33 13.82 -13.99 0.76
C ASP A 33 12.73 -12.91 0.77
N VAL A 34 12.75 -12.04 1.79
CA VAL A 34 11.67 -11.07 2.05
C VAL A 34 12.20 -9.65 2.12
N LEU A 35 11.76 -8.83 1.19
CA LEU A 35 11.93 -7.38 1.20
C LEU A 35 10.69 -6.72 1.80
N VAL A 36 10.89 -5.87 2.81
CA VAL A 36 9.83 -5.02 3.36
C VAL A 36 10.10 -3.58 2.92
N THR A 37 9.07 -2.90 2.42
CA THR A 37 9.15 -1.51 1.98
C THR A 37 7.82 -0.77 2.19
N ARG A 38 7.74 0.52 1.85
CA ARG A 38 6.54 1.37 2.04
C ARG A 38 6.43 2.48 1.00
N GLU A 39 5.22 3.00 0.84
CA GLU A 39 4.96 4.22 0.07
C GLU A 39 4.21 5.29 0.87
N PRO A 40 4.43 6.59 0.56
CA PRO A 40 5.50 7.11 -0.31
C PRO A 40 6.87 6.90 0.36
N GLY A 41 7.91 6.60 -0.41
CA GLY A 41 9.26 6.29 0.10
C GLY A 41 9.82 4.98 -0.46
N GLY A 42 10.77 4.38 0.24
CA GLY A 42 11.31 3.05 -0.10
C GLY A 42 12.55 3.06 -1.01
N SER A 43 12.79 4.15 -1.74
CA SER A 43 14.00 4.40 -2.54
C SER A 43 14.55 5.82 -2.31
N PRO A 44 15.82 6.12 -2.64
CA PRO A 44 16.40 7.44 -2.38
C PRO A 44 15.60 8.61 -3.00
N GLY A 45 15.12 8.47 -4.25
CA GLY A 45 14.30 9.49 -4.90
C GLY A 45 12.92 9.60 -4.26
N ALA A 46 12.28 8.46 -3.95
CA ALA A 46 10.98 8.43 -3.30
C ALA A 46 11.01 9.02 -1.87
N GLU A 47 12.08 8.82 -1.10
CA GLU A 47 12.25 9.42 0.23
C GLU A 47 12.40 10.96 0.16
N ALA A 48 13.09 11.48 -0.85
CA ALA A 48 13.15 12.93 -1.09
C ALA A 48 11.77 13.52 -1.36
N VAL A 49 10.96 12.85 -2.20
CA VAL A 49 9.58 13.27 -2.50
C VAL A 49 8.66 13.10 -1.29
N ARG A 50 8.82 12.02 -0.51
CA ARG A 50 8.08 11.78 0.74
C ARG A 50 8.22 12.97 1.70
N HIS A 51 9.42 13.54 1.82
CA HIS A 51 9.64 14.70 2.68
C HIS A 51 8.77 15.91 2.27
N VAL A 52 8.69 16.19 0.96
CA VAL A 52 7.86 17.28 0.41
C VAL A 52 6.37 17.02 0.62
N LEU A 53 5.91 15.78 0.41
CA LEU A 53 4.51 15.39 0.61
C LEU A 53 4.07 15.49 2.07
N LEU A 54 4.85 14.92 3.00
CA LEU A 54 4.44 14.79 4.39
C LEU A 54 4.66 16.04 5.24
N SER A 55 5.54 16.95 4.80
CA SER A 55 5.70 18.27 5.42
C SER A 55 4.54 19.23 5.12
N GLY A 56 3.64 18.88 4.18
CA GLY A 56 2.60 19.77 3.69
C GLY A 56 3.11 20.82 2.68
N ALA A 57 4.39 20.79 2.31
CA ALA A 57 4.95 21.73 1.34
C ALA A 57 4.27 21.65 -0.04
N ALA A 58 3.71 20.49 -0.40
CA ALA A 58 2.97 20.29 -1.63
C ALA A 58 1.51 20.83 -1.58
N GLU A 59 0.95 21.04 -0.39
CA GLU A 59 -0.48 21.33 -0.19
C GLU A 59 -0.96 22.62 -0.92
N PRO A 60 -0.21 23.74 -0.90
CA PRO A 60 -0.63 24.97 -1.60
C PRO A 60 -0.73 24.82 -3.13
N PHE A 61 -0.11 23.78 -3.70
CA PHE A 61 -0.14 23.50 -5.14
C PHE A 61 -1.31 22.61 -5.57
N GLY A 62 -2.13 22.18 -4.61
CA GLY A 62 -3.39 21.48 -4.84
C GLY A 62 -3.25 19.98 -5.10
N PRO A 63 -4.38 19.25 -5.13
CA PRO A 63 -4.42 17.79 -5.13
C PRO A 63 -3.79 17.17 -6.39
N ARG A 64 -3.83 17.87 -7.53
CA ARG A 64 -3.20 17.40 -8.77
C ARG A 64 -1.67 17.36 -8.65
N MET A 65 -1.06 18.35 -7.99
CA MET A 65 0.39 18.34 -7.74
C MET A 65 0.77 17.22 -6.77
N GLU A 66 0.00 17.04 -5.69
CA GLU A 66 0.22 15.93 -4.76
C GLU A 66 0.18 14.58 -5.48
N ALA A 67 -0.82 14.34 -6.34
CA ALA A 67 -0.93 13.11 -7.11
C ALA A 67 0.30 12.86 -8.00
N LEU A 68 0.78 13.88 -8.71
CA LEU A 68 1.99 13.79 -9.54
C LEU A 68 3.23 13.43 -8.71
N LEU A 69 3.38 14.02 -7.52
CA LEU A 69 4.48 13.72 -6.61
C LEU A 69 4.40 12.28 -6.08
N PHE A 70 3.21 11.82 -5.66
CA PHE A 70 3.01 10.42 -5.27
C PHE A 70 3.38 9.45 -6.40
N ALA A 71 2.99 9.78 -7.63
CA ALA A 71 3.31 8.98 -8.82
C ALA A 71 4.80 8.97 -9.14
N ALA A 72 5.49 10.12 -9.01
CA ALA A 72 6.94 10.21 -9.19
C ALA A 72 7.69 9.38 -8.14
N ALA A 73 7.29 9.47 -6.86
CA ALA A 73 7.86 8.66 -5.79
C ALA A 73 7.65 7.15 -6.04
N ARG A 74 6.44 6.76 -6.46
CA ARG A 74 6.11 5.38 -6.81
C ARG A 74 6.94 4.87 -7.98
N SER A 75 7.07 5.66 -9.05
CA SER A 75 7.85 5.26 -10.22
C SER A 75 9.31 4.99 -9.86
N ASP A 76 9.93 5.84 -9.04
CA ASP A 76 11.29 5.62 -8.56
C ASP A 76 11.37 4.34 -7.71
N HIS A 77 10.44 4.17 -6.76
CA HIS A 77 10.42 3.01 -5.88
C HIS A 77 10.19 1.68 -6.62
N VAL A 78 9.31 1.68 -7.62
CA VAL A 78 9.05 0.53 -8.48
C VAL A 78 10.32 0.10 -9.21
N GLU A 79 10.98 1.03 -9.89
CA GLU A 79 12.12 0.71 -10.76
C GLU A 79 13.40 0.43 -9.97
N GLN A 80 13.61 1.09 -8.83
CA GLN A 80 14.85 0.95 -8.05
C GLN A 80 14.80 -0.21 -7.04
N VAL A 81 13.62 -0.60 -6.56
CA VAL A 81 13.49 -1.48 -5.39
C VAL A 81 12.55 -2.65 -5.64
N ILE A 82 11.28 -2.38 -6.01
CA ILE A 82 10.27 -3.43 -6.11
C ILE A 82 10.56 -4.37 -7.29
N ARG A 83 10.71 -3.83 -8.51
CA ARG A 83 10.91 -4.63 -9.72
C ARG A 83 12.17 -5.48 -9.63
N PRO A 84 13.36 -4.95 -9.26
CA PRO A 84 14.55 -5.78 -9.11
C PRO A 84 14.39 -6.90 -8.06
N ALA A 85 13.60 -6.67 -7.01
CA ALA A 85 13.32 -7.68 -5.98
C ALA A 85 12.40 -8.79 -6.47
N VAL A 86 11.33 -8.44 -7.18
CA VAL A 86 10.43 -9.43 -7.75
C VAL A 86 11.15 -10.23 -8.84
N GLU A 87 11.96 -9.60 -9.69
CA GLU A 87 12.68 -10.26 -10.77
C GLU A 87 13.72 -11.28 -10.29
N ARG A 88 14.38 -11.02 -9.15
CA ARG A 88 15.33 -11.97 -8.54
C ARG A 88 14.66 -13.08 -7.72
N GLY A 89 13.33 -13.04 -7.53
CA GLY A 89 12.59 -14.08 -6.81
C GLY A 89 12.19 -13.74 -5.37
N SER A 90 12.42 -12.52 -4.89
CA SER A 90 12.05 -12.11 -3.53
C SER A 90 10.53 -11.97 -3.37
N ILE A 91 10.04 -12.20 -2.16
CA ILE A 91 8.72 -11.75 -1.73
C ILE A 91 8.85 -10.29 -1.29
N VAL A 92 8.06 -9.40 -1.88
CA VAL A 92 8.03 -7.98 -1.53
C VAL A 92 6.76 -7.69 -0.76
N LEU A 93 6.90 -7.21 0.47
CA LEU A 93 5.80 -6.74 1.32
C LEU A 93 5.85 -5.21 1.36
N CYS A 94 4.81 -4.55 0.84
CA CYS A 94 4.80 -3.09 0.72
C CYS A 94 3.61 -2.47 1.48
N ASP A 95 3.91 -1.59 2.43
CA ASP A 95 2.91 -0.77 3.12
C ASP A 95 2.46 0.37 2.18
N ARG A 96 1.22 0.25 1.66
CA ARG A 96 0.60 1.10 0.63
C ARG A 96 1.25 1.01 -0.76
N PHE A 97 0.44 1.18 -1.80
CA PHE A 97 0.86 1.24 -3.20
C PHE A 97 -0.17 2.02 -4.04
N MET A 98 -0.51 1.55 -5.24
CA MET A 98 -1.42 2.21 -6.19
C MET A 98 -2.84 2.41 -5.66
N ASP A 99 -3.38 1.48 -4.86
CA ASP A 99 -4.75 1.57 -4.36
C ASP A 99 -4.90 2.73 -3.36
N SER A 100 -3.88 2.99 -2.53
CA SER A 100 -3.82 4.22 -1.74
C SER A 100 -3.93 5.48 -2.61
N SER A 101 -3.34 5.52 -3.80
CA SER A 101 -3.50 6.69 -4.69
C SER A 101 -4.89 6.79 -5.32
N ARG A 102 -5.51 5.66 -5.71
CA ARG A 102 -6.90 5.63 -6.18
C ARG A 102 -7.86 6.18 -5.13
N VAL A 103 -7.64 5.82 -3.86
CA VAL A 103 -8.48 6.26 -2.75
C VAL A 103 -8.21 7.71 -2.35
N TYR A 104 -6.97 8.04 -1.99
CA TYR A 104 -6.65 9.33 -1.38
C TYR A 104 -6.72 10.47 -2.40
N GLN A 105 -6.08 10.29 -3.56
CA GLN A 105 -6.05 11.33 -4.59
C GLN A 105 -7.22 11.22 -5.57
N GLY A 106 -7.63 10.01 -5.95
CA GLY A 106 -8.79 9.82 -6.83
C GLY A 106 -10.11 10.16 -6.14
N VAL A 107 -10.53 9.32 -5.19
CA VAL A 107 -11.88 9.44 -4.58
C VAL A 107 -12.01 10.63 -3.64
N THR A 108 -11.11 10.78 -2.66
CA THR A 108 -11.23 11.88 -1.68
C THR A 108 -10.57 13.17 -2.15
N GLY A 109 -9.56 13.08 -3.01
CA GLY A 109 -8.95 14.23 -3.66
C GLY A 109 -9.78 14.79 -4.83
N GLY A 110 -10.82 14.07 -5.25
CA GLY A 110 -11.76 14.51 -6.28
C GLY A 110 -11.12 14.66 -7.66
N LEU A 111 -10.04 13.93 -7.94
CA LEU A 111 -9.36 14.01 -9.21
C LEU A 111 -10.05 13.17 -10.28
N ASP A 112 -9.99 13.66 -11.51
CA ASP A 112 -10.56 13.00 -12.68
C ASP A 112 -10.05 11.54 -12.82
N PRO A 113 -10.95 10.55 -13.01
CA PRO A 113 -10.55 9.15 -13.13
C PRO A 113 -9.63 8.85 -14.31
N ALA A 114 -9.79 9.54 -15.45
CA ALA A 114 -8.92 9.32 -16.61
C ALA A 114 -7.50 9.84 -16.36
N PHE A 115 -7.38 10.99 -15.69
CA PHE A 115 -6.10 11.50 -15.20
C PHE A 115 -5.43 10.50 -14.23
N MET A 116 -6.17 10.00 -13.23
CA MET A 116 -5.62 9.03 -12.27
C MET A 116 -5.19 7.72 -12.94
N GLY A 117 -5.98 7.20 -13.88
CA GLY A 117 -5.63 5.98 -14.62
C GLY A 117 -4.39 6.15 -15.50
N ALA A 118 -4.23 7.31 -16.15
CA ALA A 118 -3.03 7.61 -16.92
C ALA A 118 -1.78 7.70 -16.02
N LEU A 119 -1.94 8.36 -14.86
CA LEU A 119 -0.85 8.54 -13.91
C LEU A 119 -0.41 7.22 -13.28
N GLU A 120 -1.35 6.38 -12.88
CA GLU A 120 -1.09 5.03 -12.37
C GLU A 120 -0.32 4.19 -13.39
N LYS A 121 -0.76 4.17 -14.65
CA LYS A 121 -0.13 3.38 -15.71
C LYS A 121 1.37 3.72 -15.86
N VAL A 122 1.71 5.00 -15.80
CA VAL A 122 3.10 5.46 -15.86
C VAL A 122 3.84 5.11 -14.57
N ALA A 123 3.24 5.38 -13.40
CA ALA A 123 3.87 5.21 -12.10
C ALA A 123 4.23 3.75 -11.79
N ILE A 124 3.37 2.78 -12.16
CA ILE A 124 3.62 1.37 -11.87
C ILE A 124 4.34 0.64 -13.01
N ASN A 125 4.28 1.16 -14.24
CA ASN A 125 4.91 0.55 -15.43
C ASN A 125 4.70 -0.98 -15.49
N GLY A 126 3.44 -1.41 -15.37
CA GLY A 126 3.03 -2.81 -15.37
C GLY A 126 3.32 -3.62 -14.10
N MET A 127 3.92 -3.03 -13.06
CA MET A 127 4.22 -3.69 -11.78
C MET A 127 2.99 -3.69 -10.86
N VAL A 128 2.02 -4.55 -11.17
CA VAL A 128 0.82 -4.75 -10.34
C VAL A 128 1.13 -5.74 -9.20
N PRO A 129 0.58 -5.54 -7.98
CA PRO A 129 0.66 -6.52 -6.91
C PRO A 129 0.02 -7.84 -7.31
N ASP A 130 0.65 -8.96 -6.95
CA ASP A 130 0.04 -10.28 -7.09
C ASP A 130 -1.06 -10.48 -6.03
N MET A 131 -0.96 -9.76 -4.90
CA MET A 131 -1.95 -9.77 -3.82
C MET A 131 -2.02 -8.40 -3.12
N THR A 132 -3.22 -7.99 -2.75
CA THR A 132 -3.48 -6.80 -1.93
C THR A 132 -4.35 -7.17 -0.75
N LEU A 133 -3.82 -6.98 0.46
CA LEU A 133 -4.55 -7.18 1.70
C LEU A 133 -5.14 -5.83 2.14
N ILE A 134 -6.47 -5.72 2.12
CA ILE A 134 -7.20 -4.51 2.48
C ILE A 134 -7.71 -4.64 3.91
N PHE A 135 -7.10 -3.88 4.82
CA PHE A 135 -7.42 -3.87 6.24
C PHE A 135 -8.64 -2.99 6.48
N ASP A 136 -9.78 -3.62 6.74
CA ASP A 136 -11.03 -2.95 7.03
C ASP A 136 -11.20 -2.74 8.54
N ILE A 137 -11.43 -1.50 8.94
CA ILE A 137 -11.73 -1.14 10.32
C ILE A 137 -12.61 0.11 10.32
N ASP A 138 -13.41 0.26 11.37
CA ASP A 138 -14.06 1.53 11.66
C ASP A 138 -13.03 2.68 11.73
N PRO A 139 -13.23 3.80 10.99
CA PRO A 139 -12.24 4.86 10.95
C PRO A 139 -12.02 5.57 12.29
N ALA A 140 -13.04 5.67 13.15
CA ALA A 140 -12.88 6.29 14.46
C ALA A 140 -11.97 5.43 15.35
N GLU A 141 -12.14 4.11 15.32
CA GLU A 141 -11.24 3.18 16.01
C GLU A 141 -9.82 3.21 15.41
N GLY A 142 -9.69 3.26 14.08
CA GLY A 142 -8.40 3.41 13.39
C GLY A 142 -7.65 4.67 13.84
N LEU A 143 -8.30 5.82 13.83
CA LEU A 143 -7.72 7.09 14.28
C LEU A 143 -7.35 7.06 15.77
N ARG A 144 -8.17 6.42 16.61
CA ARG A 144 -7.88 6.22 18.03
C ARG A 144 -6.57 5.42 18.22
N ARG A 145 -6.42 4.31 17.49
CA ARG A 145 -5.19 3.49 17.49
C ARG A 145 -3.97 4.27 16.99
N ALA A 146 -4.13 5.01 15.88
CA ALA A 146 -3.05 5.81 15.30
C ALA A 146 -2.56 6.90 16.27
N THR A 147 -3.48 7.55 16.98
CA THR A 147 -3.18 8.56 17.99
C THR A 147 -2.46 7.95 19.20
N ALA A 148 -2.93 6.81 19.70
CA ALA A 148 -2.27 6.11 20.81
C ALA A 148 -0.83 5.69 20.46
N ARG A 149 -0.57 5.26 19.21
CA ARG A 149 0.75 4.86 18.73
C ARG A 149 1.76 6.01 18.65
N ARG A 150 1.32 7.20 18.21
CA ARG A 150 2.21 8.37 18.06
C ARG A 150 2.68 8.94 19.40
N GLY A 151 1.89 8.80 20.47
CA GLY A 151 2.12 9.50 21.72
C GLY A 151 1.83 11.01 21.60
N THR A 152 2.17 11.79 22.63
CA THR A 152 1.87 13.23 22.72
C THR A 152 2.81 14.14 21.93
N ASP A 153 3.99 13.63 21.55
CA ASP A 153 5.12 14.46 21.10
C ASP A 153 5.31 14.46 19.57
N ALA A 154 4.66 13.54 18.85
CA ALA A 154 4.67 13.48 17.40
C ALA A 154 3.35 14.06 16.86
N GLY A 155 3.44 15.25 16.24
CA GLY A 155 2.30 15.88 15.58
C GLY A 155 1.71 14.98 14.49
N ALA A 156 0.40 15.10 14.29
CA ALA A 156 -0.29 14.29 13.30
C ALA A 156 0.20 14.56 11.87
N ASP A 157 0.27 13.52 11.02
CA ASP A 157 0.47 13.76 9.59
C ASP A 157 -0.75 14.47 8.99
N ARG A 158 -0.58 15.05 7.79
CA ARG A 158 -1.63 15.84 7.12
C ARG A 158 -2.92 15.02 6.92
N PHE A 159 -2.81 13.75 6.54
CA PHE A 159 -3.95 12.91 6.21
C PHE A 159 -4.70 12.42 7.45
N GLU A 160 -4.02 12.30 8.59
CA GLU A 160 -4.60 11.98 9.89
C GLU A 160 -5.36 13.17 10.52
N LYS A 161 -5.21 14.39 9.98
CA LYS A 161 -5.94 15.60 10.44
C LYS A 161 -7.26 15.82 9.71
N GLU A 162 -7.57 14.99 8.72
CA GLU A 162 -8.79 15.09 7.92
C GLU A 162 -10.03 14.70 8.75
N THR A 163 -11.20 15.08 8.26
CA THR A 163 -12.45 14.82 8.99
C THR A 163 -12.81 13.32 8.99
N LEU A 164 -13.56 12.88 10.00
CA LEU A 164 -14.04 11.50 10.08
C LEU A 164 -14.81 11.08 8.83
N ASP A 165 -15.62 11.98 8.25
CA ASP A 165 -16.35 11.73 7.01
C ASP A 165 -15.42 11.43 5.82
N ILE A 166 -14.28 12.12 5.73
CA ILE A 166 -13.27 11.83 4.70
C ILE A 166 -12.68 10.45 4.93
N HIS A 167 -12.37 10.09 6.18
CA HIS A 167 -11.86 8.75 6.47
C HIS A 167 -12.89 7.64 6.18
N GLN A 168 -14.18 7.89 6.44
CA GLN A 168 -15.27 6.98 6.09
C GLN A 168 -15.36 6.76 4.58
N ARG A 169 -15.29 7.84 3.79
CA ARG A 169 -15.23 7.75 2.32
C ARG A 169 -14.00 6.98 1.81
N ARG A 170 -12.85 7.13 2.48
CA ARG A 170 -11.64 6.35 2.14
C ARG A 170 -11.83 4.86 2.40
N ARG A 171 -12.42 4.50 3.53
CA ARG A 171 -12.77 3.10 3.86
C ARG A 171 -13.67 2.50 2.77
N GLU A 172 -14.75 3.18 2.44
CA GLU A 172 -15.69 2.74 1.39
C GLU A 172 -15.01 2.57 0.03
N ALA A 173 -14.11 3.49 -0.33
CA ALA A 173 -13.35 3.41 -1.57
C ALA A 173 -12.41 2.20 -1.61
N PHE A 174 -11.72 1.87 -0.50
CA PHE A 174 -10.92 0.65 -0.42
C PHE A 174 -11.78 -0.62 -0.59
N LEU A 175 -12.94 -0.67 0.07
CA LEU A 175 -13.86 -1.81 -0.07
C LEU A 175 -14.41 -1.93 -1.49
N ALA A 176 -14.67 -0.82 -2.16
CA ALA A 176 -15.08 -0.81 -3.57
C ALA A 176 -13.99 -1.36 -4.50
N ILE A 177 -12.71 -1.05 -4.24
CA ILE A 177 -11.58 -1.67 -4.97
C ILE A 177 -11.55 -3.18 -4.74
N ALA A 178 -11.74 -3.63 -3.50
CA ALA A 178 -11.77 -5.05 -3.18
C ALA A 178 -12.88 -5.79 -3.94
N ALA A 179 -14.07 -5.19 -4.01
CA ALA A 179 -15.21 -5.75 -4.73
C ALA A 179 -15.02 -5.75 -6.26
N ALA A 180 -14.29 -4.77 -6.81
CA ALA A 180 -14.04 -4.66 -8.23
C ALA A 180 -12.91 -5.57 -8.75
N GLU A 181 -11.95 -5.92 -7.88
CA GLU A 181 -10.76 -6.71 -8.23
C GLU A 181 -10.57 -7.90 -7.26
N PRO A 182 -11.58 -8.78 -7.12
CA PRO A 182 -11.59 -9.86 -6.11
C PRO A 182 -10.51 -10.92 -6.34
N GLU A 183 -9.96 -11.03 -7.55
CA GLU A 183 -8.87 -11.95 -7.88
C GLU A 183 -7.52 -11.58 -7.23
N ARG A 184 -7.28 -10.30 -6.90
CA ARG A 184 -6.05 -9.87 -6.22
C ARG A 184 -6.28 -9.31 -4.82
N CYS A 185 -7.48 -8.83 -4.53
CA CYS A 185 -7.79 -8.15 -3.28
C CYS A 185 -8.45 -9.10 -2.27
N ILE A 186 -7.91 -9.13 -1.05
CA ILE A 186 -8.52 -9.83 0.09
C ILE A 186 -8.80 -8.82 1.20
N VAL A 187 -10.06 -8.74 1.64
CA VAL A 187 -10.45 -7.92 2.78
C VAL A 187 -10.11 -8.67 4.07
N VAL A 188 -9.42 -7.97 4.98
CA VAL A 188 -9.05 -8.45 6.32
C VAL A 188 -9.80 -7.62 7.34
N ASP A 189 -10.61 -8.26 8.17
CA ASP A 189 -11.23 -7.60 9.33
C ASP A 189 -10.15 -7.22 10.34
N ALA A 190 -9.80 -5.94 10.36
CA ALA A 190 -8.79 -5.37 11.25
C ALA A 190 -9.39 -4.88 12.59
N SER A 191 -10.68 -5.08 12.82
CA SER A 191 -11.31 -4.81 14.12
C SER A 191 -10.97 -5.89 15.16
N ALA A 192 -10.67 -7.12 14.70
CA ALA A 192 -10.22 -8.23 15.54
C ALA A 192 -8.89 -7.95 16.26
N ASP A 193 -8.56 -8.81 17.23
CA ASP A 193 -7.29 -8.72 17.95
C ASP A 193 -6.09 -9.00 17.02
N PRO A 194 -4.90 -8.47 17.32
CA PRO A 194 -3.74 -8.58 16.43
C PRO A 194 -3.33 -10.01 16.06
N ASP A 195 -3.55 -11.00 16.92
CA ASP A 195 -3.15 -12.38 16.69
C ASP A 195 -4.14 -13.08 15.74
N THR A 196 -5.43 -12.79 15.88
CA THR A 196 -6.45 -13.20 14.91
C THR A 196 -6.17 -12.62 13.52
N VAL A 197 -5.88 -11.33 13.44
CA VAL A 197 -5.52 -10.67 12.17
C VAL A 197 -4.26 -11.30 11.55
N GLU A 198 -3.25 -11.58 12.37
CA GLU A 198 -2.02 -12.24 11.94
C GLU A 198 -2.28 -13.62 11.33
N ASN A 199 -3.15 -14.42 11.97
CA ASN A 199 -3.51 -15.74 11.47
C ASN A 199 -4.21 -15.68 10.11
N VAL A 200 -5.13 -14.72 9.92
CA VAL A 200 -5.81 -14.50 8.63
C VAL A 200 -4.82 -14.09 7.55
N VAL A 201 -3.99 -13.07 7.82
CA VAL A 201 -2.96 -12.57 6.90
C VAL A 201 -1.98 -13.69 6.52
N THR A 202 -1.47 -14.40 7.51
CA THR A 202 -0.50 -15.49 7.32
C THR A 202 -1.11 -16.63 6.50
N GLY A 203 -2.33 -17.06 6.83
CA GLY A 203 -3.02 -18.13 6.12
C GLY A 203 -3.30 -17.79 4.66
N ALA A 204 -3.83 -16.59 4.41
CA ALA A 204 -4.11 -16.10 3.05
C ALA A 204 -2.85 -16.05 2.19
N VAL A 205 -1.76 -15.50 2.74
CA VAL A 205 -0.51 -15.34 1.99
C VAL A 205 0.15 -16.68 1.71
N PHE A 206 0.26 -17.60 2.68
CA PHE A 206 0.86 -18.90 2.42
C PHE A 206 0.04 -19.75 1.44
N ALA A 207 -1.29 -19.70 1.52
CA ALA A 207 -2.15 -20.35 0.53
C ALA A 207 -1.92 -19.80 -0.89
N ALA A 208 -1.77 -18.47 -1.04
CA ALA A 208 -1.45 -17.87 -2.33
C ALA A 208 -0.09 -18.34 -2.86
N LEU A 209 0.94 -18.37 -2.01
CA LEU A 209 2.28 -18.83 -2.38
C LEU A 209 2.32 -20.30 -2.85
N GLU A 210 1.47 -21.17 -2.29
CA GLU A 210 1.36 -22.59 -2.71
C GLU A 210 0.77 -22.74 -4.12
N THR A 211 -0.09 -21.81 -4.53
CA THR A 211 -0.76 -21.83 -5.84
C THR A 211 -0.05 -21.03 -6.92
N MET A 212 1.07 -20.38 -6.59
CA MET A 212 1.83 -19.54 -7.52
C MET A 212 2.29 -20.34 -8.75
N THR A 213 1.81 -19.93 -9.93
CA THR A 213 2.42 -20.31 -11.20
C THR A 213 3.49 -19.27 -11.57
N PRO A 214 4.68 -19.64 -12.06
CA PRO A 214 5.72 -18.67 -12.40
C PRO A 214 5.20 -17.59 -13.38
N ARG A 215 5.51 -16.30 -13.12
CA ARG A 215 5.12 -15.21 -14.03
C ARG A 215 5.62 -15.52 -15.44
N HIS A 216 4.68 -15.60 -16.40
CA HIS A 216 5.02 -15.69 -17.83
C HIS A 216 5.92 -14.50 -18.19
N ARG A 217 7.15 -14.77 -18.65
CA ARG A 217 7.99 -13.80 -19.35
C ARG A 217 7.19 -13.29 -20.56
N LYS A 218 6.48 -12.17 -20.42
CA LYS A 218 6.09 -11.40 -21.61
C LYS A 218 7.37 -10.82 -22.18
N GLN A 219 7.74 -11.32 -23.35
CA GLN A 219 8.86 -10.89 -24.16
C GLN A 219 8.79 -9.37 -24.36
N ALA A 220 9.92 -8.68 -24.15
CA ALA A 220 10.08 -7.30 -24.59
C ALA A 220 9.87 -7.23 -26.11
N PRO A 221 9.17 -6.23 -26.65
CA PRO A 221 9.20 -5.97 -28.08
C PRO A 221 10.62 -5.55 -28.46
N GLY A 222 11.18 -6.22 -29.47
CA GLY A 222 12.45 -5.86 -30.08
C GLY A 222 12.38 -4.61 -30.93
#